data_AF-A0A969IE56-F1
#
_entry.id   AF-A0A969IE56-F1
#
_cell.length_a   1.000
_cell.length_b   1.000
_cell.length_c   1.000
_cell.angle_alpha   90.00
_cell.angle_beta   90.00
_cell.angle_gamma   90.00
#
_symmetry.space_group_name_H-M   'P 1'
#
loop_
_entity.id
_entity.type
_entity.pdbx_description
1 polymer ?
#
loop_
_entity_poly.entity_id
_entity_poly.type
_entity_poly.pdbx_seq_one_letter_code
_entity_poly.pdbx_strand_id
1 'polypeptide(L)'
;FIIGPYIGGVFKDWSGEGSAFWVGMGAAILNALNLLSGYFFLKESNQQIDPDKKRNLNPVSPIKKWIVQPVFSQLMWLFFSYIVAFSIMQITSGLLWKEKYGLSVKETTYVFAFIGITSALFQGLLVGRLSKKYTSKQLIVGGSVLMGLGLASIPLPPIGLFVPWEIVACAILSFGNACITPAVTSWLSRIAAANQCGTGTGSQSEFFFAGKSD
;
A
#
# COMPACT_ATOMS: atom_id res chain seq x y z
N PHE A 1 -4.05 5.46 2.92
CA PHE A 1 -5.41 5.02 3.30
C PHE A 1 -5.76 5.33 4.75
N ILE A 2 -4.82 5.22 5.70
CA ILE A 2 -5.04 5.33 7.14
C ILE A 2 -5.92 6.50 7.61
N ILE A 3 -5.57 7.71 7.18
CA ILE A 3 -6.22 8.96 7.61
C ILE A 3 -7.45 9.29 6.74
N GLY A 4 -7.53 8.67 5.55
CA GLY A 4 -8.48 9.01 4.50
C GLY A 4 -9.95 8.83 4.89
N PRO A 5 -10.38 7.66 5.40
CA PRO A 5 -11.75 7.42 5.82
C PRO A 5 -12.20 8.38 6.92
N TYR A 6 -11.35 8.63 7.93
CA TYR A 6 -11.68 9.55 9.02
C TYR A 6 -11.91 10.97 8.53
N ILE A 7 -10.93 11.53 7.83
CA ILE A 7 -11.03 12.89 7.28
C ILE A 7 -12.18 12.98 6.27
N GLY A 8 -12.35 11.95 5.43
CA GLY A 8 -13.44 11.85 4.47
C GLY A 8 -14.82 11.83 5.13
N GLY A 9 -14.99 11.13 6.25
CA GLY A 9 -16.24 11.11 7.01
C GLY A 9 -16.56 12.46 7.65
N VAL A 10 -15.56 13.14 8.22
CA VAL A 10 -15.73 14.50 8.76
C VAL A 10 -16.14 15.48 7.65
N PHE A 11 -15.50 15.43 6.49
CA PHE A 11 -15.90 16.25 5.35
C PHE A 11 -17.27 15.87 4.76
N LYS A 12 -17.67 14.60 4.85
CA LYS A 12 -18.99 14.14 4.43
C LYS A 12 -20.09 14.69 5.34
N ASP A 13 -19.85 14.75 6.65
CA ASP A 13 -20.73 15.40 7.63
C ASP A 13 -20.93 16.88 7.30
N TRP A 14 -19.87 17.60 6.91
CA TRP A 14 -19.95 19.01 6.53
C TRP A 14 -20.64 19.26 5.19
N SER A 15 -20.71 18.24 4.31
CA SER A 15 -21.26 18.38 2.95
C SER A 15 -22.78 18.31 2.88
N GLY A 16 -23.47 17.92 3.95
CA GLY A 16 -24.93 17.68 3.93
C GLY A 16 -25.32 16.41 3.17
N GLU A 17 -26.60 16.03 3.23
CA GLU A 17 -27.10 14.83 2.56
C GLU A 17 -26.98 14.94 1.03
N GLY A 18 -26.55 13.86 0.37
CA GLY A 18 -26.42 13.79 -1.09
C GLY A 18 -25.20 14.49 -1.71
N SER A 19 -24.46 15.32 -0.97
CA SER A 19 -23.28 16.04 -1.48
C SER A 19 -21.98 15.52 -0.87
N ALA A 20 -20.91 15.51 -1.67
CA ALA A 20 -19.53 15.22 -1.26
C ALA A 20 -18.59 16.40 -1.53
N PHE A 21 -19.13 17.62 -1.63
CA PHE A 21 -18.41 18.81 -2.06
C PHE A 21 -17.17 19.10 -1.20
N TRP A 22 -17.29 19.09 0.14
CA TRP A 22 -16.15 19.35 1.03
C TRP A 22 -15.12 18.22 1.02
N VAL A 23 -15.56 16.97 0.74
CA VAL A 23 -14.63 15.83 0.56
C VAL A 23 -13.77 16.08 -0.67
N GLY A 24 -14.39 16.51 -1.78
CA GLY A 24 -13.69 16.87 -3.02
C GLY A 24 -12.74 18.06 -2.85
N MET A 25 -13.20 19.14 -2.20
CA MET A 25 -12.36 20.31 -1.92
C MET A 25 -11.15 19.97 -1.04
N GLY A 26 -11.35 19.19 0.02
CA GLY A 26 -10.26 18.75 0.91
C GLY A 26 -9.21 17.94 0.16
N ALA A 27 -9.63 17.02 -0.71
CA ALA A 27 -8.72 16.27 -1.57
C ALA A 27 -7.96 17.15 -2.57
N ALA A 28 -8.64 18.14 -3.18
CA ALA A 28 -8.03 19.07 -4.12
C ALA A 28 -6.96 19.95 -3.45
N ILE A 29 -7.24 20.49 -2.26
CA ILE A 29 -6.29 21.29 -1.49
C ILE A 29 -5.07 20.47 -1.10
N LEU A 30 -5.26 19.25 -0.59
CA LEU A 30 -4.15 18.35 -0.25
C LEU A 30 -3.27 18.04 -1.46
N ASN A 31 -3.87 17.83 -2.63
CA ASN A 31 -3.12 17.55 -3.85
C ASN A 31 -2.38 18.80 -4.35
N ALA A 32 -2.98 19.98 -4.26
CA ALA A 32 -2.32 21.25 -4.58
C ALA A 32 -1.12 21.51 -3.64
N LEU A 33 -1.28 21.27 -2.34
CA LEU A 33 -0.18 21.35 -1.38
C LEU A 33 0.92 20.34 -1.69
N ASN A 34 0.57 19.12 -2.07
CA ASN A 34 1.55 18.10 -2.48
C ASN A 34 2.32 18.53 -3.75
N LEU A 35 1.64 19.13 -4.73
CA LEU A 35 2.25 19.66 -5.95
C LEU A 35 3.20 20.83 -5.63
N LEU A 36 2.75 21.79 -4.82
CA LEU A 36 3.57 22.93 -4.40
C LEU A 36 4.80 22.47 -3.60
N SER A 37 4.61 21.54 -2.65
CA SER A 37 5.72 20.94 -1.90
C SER A 37 6.69 20.25 -2.86
N GLY A 38 6.16 19.53 -3.85
CA GLY A 38 6.96 18.89 -4.88
C GLY A 38 7.81 19.91 -5.65
N TYR A 39 7.18 21.00 -6.09
CA TYR A 39 7.82 22.05 -6.86
C TYR A 39 8.93 22.78 -6.10
N PHE A 40 8.73 23.08 -4.81
CA PHE A 40 9.71 23.81 -4.00
C PHE A 40 10.79 22.93 -3.36
N PHE A 41 10.48 21.69 -2.98
CA PHE A 41 11.39 20.84 -2.19
C PHE A 41 12.10 19.75 -3.00
N LEU A 42 11.56 19.29 -4.15
CA LEU A 42 12.32 18.36 -4.99
C LEU A 42 13.46 19.10 -5.70
N LYS A 43 14.68 18.91 -5.20
CA LYS A 43 15.88 19.12 -6.00
C LYS A 43 15.84 18.17 -7.19
N GLU A 44 16.22 18.70 -8.35
CA GLU A 44 16.31 17.95 -9.59
C GLU A 44 17.15 16.68 -9.38
N SER A 45 16.52 15.51 -9.51
CA SER A 45 17.14 14.22 -9.18
C SER A 45 18.22 13.79 -10.18
N ASN A 46 18.36 14.50 -11.30
CA ASN A 46 19.24 14.11 -12.40
C ASN A 46 20.35 15.15 -12.62
N GLN A 47 21.25 15.27 -11.66
CA GLN A 47 22.38 16.21 -11.71
C GLN A 47 23.55 15.71 -12.58
N GLN A 48 23.50 14.48 -13.08
CA GLN A 48 24.48 13.91 -14.00
C GLN A 48 23.83 13.64 -15.37
N ILE A 49 23.53 14.72 -16.09
CA ILE A 49 23.13 14.61 -17.49
C ILE A 49 24.41 14.37 -18.28
N ASP A 50 24.63 13.12 -18.69
CA ASP A 50 25.65 12.78 -19.69
C ASP A 50 25.14 13.25 -21.08
N PRO A 51 25.73 14.32 -21.66
CA PRO A 51 25.22 14.94 -22.89
C PRO A 51 25.31 14.02 -24.11
N ASP A 52 26.16 12.98 -24.07
CA ASP A 52 26.35 12.02 -25.16
C ASP A 52 25.44 10.79 -25.06
N LYS A 53 24.73 10.62 -23.94
CA LYS A 53 23.82 9.49 -23.73
C LYS A 53 22.52 9.72 -24.49
N LYS A 54 22.37 9.11 -25.67
CA LYS A 54 21.12 9.12 -26.45
C LYS A 54 19.94 8.76 -25.54
N ARG A 55 19.09 9.76 -25.29
CA ARG A 55 17.90 9.63 -24.44
C ARG A 55 17.00 8.58 -25.08
N ASN A 56 16.92 7.40 -24.48
CA ASN A 56 16.04 6.35 -24.96
C ASN A 56 14.61 6.71 -24.54
N LEU A 57 13.94 7.49 -25.39
CA LEU A 57 12.58 8.02 -25.19
C LEU A 57 11.49 6.95 -25.38
N ASN A 58 11.85 5.67 -25.41
CA ASN A 58 10.88 4.58 -25.54
C ASN A 58 10.58 3.99 -24.14
N PRO A 59 9.58 4.53 -23.40
CA PRO A 59 9.19 4.01 -22.10
C PRO A 59 8.56 2.62 -22.19
N VAL A 60 8.09 2.20 -23.36
CA VAL A 60 7.29 0.98 -23.56
C VAL A 60 8.16 -0.27 -23.71
N SER A 61 9.29 -0.16 -24.41
CA SER A 61 10.20 -1.29 -24.65
C SER A 61 10.78 -1.92 -23.37
N PRO A 62 11.19 -1.14 -22.35
CA PRO A 62 11.50 -1.67 -21.03
C PRO A 62 10.29 -2.40 -20.46
N ILE A 63 9.14 -1.72 -20.28
CA ILE A 63 7.93 -2.27 -19.64
C ILE A 63 7.52 -3.64 -20.22
N LYS A 64 7.59 -3.79 -21.54
CA LYS A 64 7.29 -5.05 -22.21
C LYS A 64 8.25 -6.18 -21.81
N LYS A 65 9.54 -5.90 -21.63
CA LYS A 65 10.53 -6.88 -21.13
C LYS A 65 10.24 -7.29 -19.67
N TRP A 66 9.71 -6.39 -18.84
CA TRP A 66 9.34 -6.70 -17.46
C TRP A 66 8.10 -7.58 -17.36
N ILE A 67 7.05 -7.23 -18.11
CA ILE A 67 5.77 -7.97 -18.11
C ILE A 67 5.94 -9.43 -18.58
N VAL A 68 6.89 -9.68 -19.48
CA VAL A 68 7.13 -11.03 -20.04
C VAL A 68 7.89 -11.92 -19.05
N GLN A 69 8.52 -11.38 -18.00
CA GLN A 69 9.13 -12.21 -16.97
C GLN A 69 8.02 -12.91 -16.14
N PRO A 70 7.97 -14.25 -16.12
CA PRO A 70 6.85 -14.99 -15.52
C PRO A 70 6.67 -14.68 -14.02
N VAL A 71 7.78 -14.48 -13.30
CA VAL A 71 7.77 -14.12 -11.87
C VAL A 71 7.19 -12.72 -11.64
N PHE A 72 7.47 -11.76 -12.53
CA PHE A 72 6.96 -10.39 -12.44
C PHE A 72 5.45 -10.34 -12.72
N SER A 73 4.99 -11.07 -13.75
CA SER A 73 3.57 -11.17 -14.08
C SER A 73 2.78 -11.82 -12.93
N GLN A 74 3.26 -12.92 -12.34
CA GLN A 74 2.62 -13.58 -11.21
C GLN A 74 2.49 -12.65 -9.99
N LEU A 75 3.54 -11.86 -9.70
CA LEU A 75 3.52 -10.93 -8.57
C LEU A 75 2.58 -9.76 -8.81
N MET A 76 2.52 -9.23 -10.04
CA MET A 76 1.55 -8.23 -10.43
C MET A 76 0.12 -8.75 -10.27
N TRP A 77 -0.17 -9.98 -10.70
CA TRP A 77 -1.48 -10.58 -10.51
C TRP A 77 -1.84 -10.79 -9.06
N LEU A 78 -0.89 -11.19 -8.22
CA LEU A 78 -1.09 -11.36 -6.79
C LEU A 78 -1.38 -10.01 -6.12
N PHE A 79 -0.62 -8.97 -6.45
CA PHE A 79 -0.82 -7.63 -5.92
C PHE A 79 -2.12 -6.97 -6.44
N PHE A 80 -2.45 -7.19 -7.70
CA PHE A 80 -3.72 -6.77 -8.27
C PHE A 80 -4.90 -7.44 -7.56
N SER A 81 -4.86 -8.77 -7.42
CA SER A 81 -5.87 -9.54 -6.70
C SER A 81 -6.01 -9.07 -5.25
N TYR A 82 -4.87 -8.75 -4.60
CA TYR A 82 -4.83 -8.18 -3.27
C TYR A 82 -5.56 -6.84 -3.17
N ILE A 83 -5.25 -5.88 -4.06
CA ILE A 83 -5.91 -4.56 -4.07
C ILE A 83 -7.40 -4.72 -4.34
N VAL A 84 -7.78 -5.57 -5.29
CA VAL A 84 -9.19 -5.83 -5.64
C VAL A 84 -9.94 -6.44 -4.46
N ALA A 85 -9.40 -7.49 -3.84
CA ALA A 85 -10.01 -8.12 -2.67
C ALA A 85 -10.15 -7.14 -1.49
N PHE A 86 -9.11 -6.36 -1.22
CA PHE A 86 -9.13 -5.35 -0.16
C PHE A 86 -10.13 -4.23 -0.45
N SER A 87 -10.30 -3.83 -1.71
CA SER A 87 -11.26 -2.79 -2.11
C SER A 87 -12.69 -3.29 -2.00
N ILE A 88 -12.97 -4.50 -2.49
CA ILE A 88 -14.29 -5.13 -2.37
C ILE A 88 -14.65 -5.28 -0.89
N MET A 89 -13.71 -5.75 -0.06
CA MET A 89 -13.89 -5.88 1.39
C MET A 89 -14.34 -4.57 2.04
N GLN A 90 -13.74 -3.42 1.69
CA GLN A 90 -14.14 -2.14 2.28
C GLN A 90 -15.59 -1.78 1.94
N ILE A 91 -15.98 -1.99 0.68
CA ILE A 91 -17.34 -1.68 0.21
C ILE A 91 -18.35 -2.62 0.87
N THR A 92 -18.09 -3.93 0.86
CA THR A 92 -19.01 -4.94 1.39
C THR A 92 -19.09 -4.90 2.90
N SER A 93 -17.99 -4.65 3.61
CA SER A 93 -17.99 -4.54 5.08
C SER A 93 -18.77 -3.31 5.53
N GLY A 94 -18.63 -2.17 4.85
CA GLY A 94 -19.42 -0.98 5.15
C GLY A 94 -20.93 -1.22 4.99
N LEU A 95 -21.34 -1.94 3.94
CA LEU A 95 -22.74 -2.32 3.73
C LEU A 95 -23.22 -3.33 4.78
N LEU A 96 -22.42 -4.37 5.06
CA LEU A 96 -22.74 -5.40 6.04
C LEU A 96 -22.86 -4.84 7.46
N TRP A 97 -21.99 -3.89 7.85
CA TRP A 97 -22.07 -3.24 9.15
C TRP A 97 -23.34 -2.39 9.30
N LYS A 98 -23.77 -1.75 8.22
CA LYS A 98 -25.03 -1.01 8.17
C LYS A 98 -26.24 -1.94 8.27
N GLU A 99 -26.30 -3.00 7.46
CA GLU A 99 -27.49 -3.87 7.38
C GLU A 99 -27.60 -4.86 8.54
N LYS A 100 -26.49 -5.48 8.95
CA LYS A 100 -26.49 -6.56 9.97
C LYS A 100 -26.38 -6.02 11.40
N TYR A 101 -25.64 -4.92 11.60
CA TYR A 101 -25.34 -4.40 12.93
C TYR A 101 -25.90 -2.99 13.16
N GLY A 102 -26.55 -2.39 12.16
CA GLY A 102 -27.19 -1.08 12.29
C GLY A 102 -26.21 0.09 12.46
N LEU A 103 -24.92 -0.09 12.11
CA LEU A 103 -23.92 0.96 12.29
C LEU A 103 -24.26 2.19 11.44
N SER A 104 -24.18 3.36 12.07
CA SER A 104 -24.21 4.64 11.39
C SER A 104 -22.96 4.83 10.51
N VAL A 105 -23.03 5.80 9.58
CA VAL A 105 -21.89 6.20 8.76
C VAL A 105 -20.70 6.65 9.62
N LYS A 106 -20.96 7.29 10.76
CA LYS A 106 -19.93 7.74 11.71
C LYS A 106 -19.21 6.57 12.37
N GLU A 107 -19.96 5.59 12.87
CA GLU A 107 -19.39 4.40 13.52
C GLU A 107 -18.58 3.56 12.54
N THR A 108 -19.11 3.35 11.33
CA THR A 108 -18.40 2.68 10.24
C THR A 108 -17.08 3.39 9.91
N THR A 109 -17.11 4.73 9.89
CA THR A 109 -15.92 5.55 9.67
C THR A 109 -14.89 5.39 10.80
N TYR A 110 -15.32 5.33 12.07
CA TYR A 110 -14.43 5.09 13.20
C TYR A 110 -13.75 3.72 13.13
N VAL A 111 -14.48 2.68 12.72
CA VAL A 111 -13.91 1.34 12.52
C VAL A 111 -12.84 1.38 11.42
N PHE A 112 -13.12 1.98 10.26
CA PHE A 112 -12.12 2.12 9.19
C PHE A 112 -10.92 2.99 9.58
N ALA A 113 -11.13 4.04 10.38
CA ALA A 113 -10.05 4.85 10.92
C ALA A 113 -9.14 4.04 11.85
N PHE A 114 -9.74 3.22 12.73
CA PHE A 114 -9.01 2.33 13.63
C PHE A 114 -8.20 1.27 12.87
N ILE A 115 -8.78 0.64 11.85
CA ILE A 115 -8.08 -0.27 10.93
C ILE A 115 -6.89 0.44 10.31
N GLY A 116 -7.13 1.65 9.79
CA GLY A 116 -6.11 2.51 9.23
C GLY A 116 -4.96 2.67 10.22
N ILE A 117 -5.21 3.28 11.38
CA ILE A 117 -4.18 3.63 12.35
C ILE A 117 -3.39 2.40 12.79
N THR A 118 -4.08 1.29 13.08
CA THR A 118 -3.45 0.04 13.46
C THR A 118 -2.56 -0.52 12.35
N SER A 119 -3.02 -0.48 11.09
CA SER A 119 -2.20 -0.84 9.94
C SER A 119 -0.99 0.08 9.76
N ALA A 120 -1.12 1.38 10.02
CA ALA A 120 0.00 2.33 10.01
C ALA A 120 1.05 1.97 11.06
N LEU A 121 0.60 1.66 12.28
CA LEU A 121 1.47 1.29 13.39
C LEU A 121 2.20 -0.01 13.09
N PHE A 122 1.50 -1.04 12.60
CA PHE A 122 2.16 -2.27 12.15
C PHE A 122 3.09 -2.03 10.96
N GLN A 123 2.72 -1.16 10.02
CA GLN A 123 3.59 -0.79 8.92
C GLN A 123 4.84 -0.03 9.38
N GLY A 124 4.74 0.88 10.34
CA GLY A 124 5.89 1.64 10.85
C GLY A 124 6.80 0.82 11.77
N LEU A 125 6.22 -0.03 12.63
CA LEU A 125 6.96 -0.73 13.68
C LEU A 125 7.42 -2.13 13.26
N LEU A 126 6.58 -2.88 12.55
CA LEU A 126 6.82 -4.29 12.27
C LEU A 126 7.48 -4.53 10.91
N VAL A 127 7.14 -3.74 9.88
CA VAL A 127 7.69 -3.93 8.52
C VAL A 127 9.21 -3.98 8.51
N GLY A 128 9.87 -3.03 9.19
CA GLY A 128 11.32 -2.94 9.21
C GLY A 128 12.01 -4.10 9.94
N ARG A 129 11.32 -4.75 10.90
CA ARG A 129 11.82 -5.95 11.58
C ARG A 129 11.51 -7.22 10.81
N LEU A 130 10.31 -7.33 10.24
CA LEU A 130 9.88 -8.49 9.47
C LEU A 130 10.69 -8.63 8.18
N SER A 131 11.00 -7.53 7.50
CA SER A 131 11.82 -7.54 6.28
C SER A 131 13.26 -8.01 6.51
N LYS A 132 13.79 -7.84 7.74
CA LYS A 132 15.12 -8.34 8.14
C LYS A 132 15.11 -9.82 8.54
N LYS A 133 13.96 -10.35 8.98
CA LYS A 133 13.83 -11.70 9.55
C LYS A 133 13.28 -12.74 8.57
N TYR A 134 12.41 -12.34 7.63
CA TYR A 134 11.71 -13.25 6.74
C TYR A 134 12.06 -12.99 5.26
N THR A 135 12.04 -14.06 4.46
CA THR A 135 12.23 -13.93 3.00
C THR A 135 10.99 -13.30 2.37
N SER A 136 11.16 -12.48 1.33
CA SER A 136 10.05 -11.82 0.65
C SER A 136 8.93 -12.78 0.20
N LYS A 137 9.26 -14.03 -0.21
CA LYS A 137 8.26 -15.06 -0.55
C LYS A 137 7.43 -15.50 0.66
N GLN A 138 8.05 -15.66 1.82
CA GLN A 138 7.34 -16.03 3.07
C GLN A 138 6.42 -14.91 3.53
N LEU A 139 6.85 -13.65 3.39
CA LEU A 139 6.04 -12.48 3.72
C LEU A 139 4.81 -12.34 2.81
N ILE A 140 4.97 -12.61 1.50
CA ILE A 140 3.85 -12.59 0.56
C ILE A 140 2.86 -13.70 0.89
N VAL A 141 3.31 -14.95 0.99
CA VAL A 141 2.40 -16.09 1.23
C VAL A 141 1.74 -15.97 2.60
N GLY A 142 2.52 -15.70 3.66
CA GLY A 142 1.99 -15.53 5.01
C GLY A 142 1.03 -14.34 5.12
N GLY A 143 1.37 -13.21 4.49
CA GLY A 143 0.51 -12.03 4.43
C GLY A 143 -0.80 -12.30 3.69
N SER A 144 -0.76 -12.99 2.55
CA SER A 144 -1.95 -13.37 1.79
C SER A 144 -2.87 -14.33 2.55
N VAL A 145 -2.29 -15.33 3.25
CA VAL A 145 -3.07 -16.27 4.07
C VAL A 145 -3.75 -15.54 5.24
N LEU A 146 -2.99 -14.71 5.97
CA LEU A 146 -3.55 -13.92 7.07
C LEU A 146 -4.64 -12.98 6.58
N MET A 147 -4.45 -12.36 5.42
CA MET A 147 -5.47 -11.49 4.84
C MET A 147 -6.74 -12.26 4.45
N GLY A 148 -6.60 -13.45 3.85
CA GLY A 148 -7.74 -14.32 3.54
C GLY A 148 -8.50 -14.76 4.79
N LEU A 149 -7.79 -15.14 5.85
CA LEU A 149 -8.38 -15.47 7.15
C LEU A 149 -9.10 -14.26 7.79
N GLY A 150 -8.47 -13.09 7.74
CA GLY A 150 -9.06 -11.84 8.20
C GLY A 150 -10.36 -11.53 7.47
N LEU A 151 -10.37 -11.61 6.14
CA LEU A 151 -11.56 -11.39 5.32
C LEU A 151 -12.69 -12.37 5.64
N ALA A 152 -12.36 -13.66 5.73
CA ALA A 152 -13.33 -14.71 6.05
C ALA A 152 -13.91 -14.56 7.46
N SER A 153 -13.19 -13.90 8.37
CA SER A 153 -13.63 -13.69 9.75
C SER A 153 -14.61 -12.52 9.93
N ILE A 154 -14.64 -11.53 9.02
CA ILE A 154 -15.51 -10.34 9.11
C ILE A 154 -17.02 -10.67 9.26
N PRO A 155 -17.62 -11.59 8.47
CA PRO A 155 -19.06 -11.82 8.54
C PRO A 155 -19.52 -12.73 9.70
N LEU A 156 -18.58 -13.41 10.38
CA LEU A 156 -18.86 -14.47 11.36
C LEU A 156 -19.44 -14.04 12.73
N PRO A 157 -19.14 -12.86 13.31
CA PRO A 157 -19.48 -12.61 14.71
C PRO A 157 -21.00 -12.46 14.93
N PRO A 158 -21.51 -12.89 16.11
CA PRO A 158 -22.84 -12.53 16.61
C PRO A 158 -22.92 -11.04 16.96
N ILE A 159 -24.14 -10.47 16.92
CA ILE A 159 -24.40 -9.04 17.15
C ILE A 159 -23.77 -8.52 18.47
N GLY A 160 -23.82 -9.30 19.54
CA GLY A 160 -23.27 -8.91 20.85
C GLY A 160 -21.73 -8.93 20.97
N LEU A 161 -21.02 -9.55 20.02
CA LEU A 161 -19.55 -9.68 20.04
C LEU A 161 -18.88 -8.97 18.87
N PHE A 162 -19.62 -8.13 18.15
CA PHE A 162 -19.14 -7.42 16.96
C PHE A 162 -17.85 -6.64 17.23
N VAL A 163 -17.85 -5.74 18.22
CA VAL A 163 -16.73 -4.84 18.49
C VAL A 163 -15.41 -5.57 18.80
N PRO A 164 -15.33 -6.48 19.79
CA PRO A 164 -14.07 -7.19 20.07
C PRO A 164 -13.62 -8.10 18.93
N TRP A 165 -14.55 -8.71 18.19
CA TRP A 165 -14.21 -9.56 17.05
C TRP A 165 -13.67 -8.76 15.87
N GLU A 166 -14.32 -7.65 15.56
CA GLU A 166 -13.92 -6.77 14.46
C GLU A 166 -12.52 -6.22 14.72
N ILE A 167 -12.18 -5.83 15.96
CA ILE A 167 -10.83 -5.41 16.33
C ILE A 167 -9.78 -6.49 16.00
N VAL A 168 -10.07 -7.76 16.31
CA VAL A 168 -9.17 -8.88 16.04
C VAL A 168 -9.06 -9.15 14.53
N ALA A 169 -10.18 -9.20 13.80
CA ALA A 169 -10.21 -9.37 12.35
C ALA A 169 -9.42 -8.25 11.65
N CYS A 170 -9.61 -7.02 12.10
CA CYS A 170 -8.93 -5.81 11.63
C CYS A 170 -7.42 -5.85 11.92
N ALA A 171 -7.00 -6.35 13.08
CA ALA A 171 -5.59 -6.49 13.43
C ALA A 171 -4.91 -7.53 12.52
N ILE A 172 -5.57 -8.66 12.24
CA ILE A 172 -5.09 -9.70 11.34
C ILE A 172 -4.94 -9.15 9.91
N LEU A 173 -5.96 -8.45 9.40
CA LEU A 173 -5.93 -7.79 8.09
C LEU A 173 -4.82 -6.74 8.00
N SER A 174 -4.69 -5.92 9.03
CA SER A 174 -3.67 -4.87 9.12
C SER A 174 -2.25 -5.45 9.11
N PHE A 175 -2.05 -6.58 9.79
CA PHE A 175 -0.78 -7.30 9.81
C PHE A 175 -0.48 -7.97 8.46
N GLY A 176 -1.48 -8.61 7.85
CA GLY A 176 -1.35 -9.20 6.50
C GLY A 176 -0.95 -8.14 5.46
N ASN A 177 -1.60 -6.98 5.49
CA ASN A 177 -1.26 -5.83 4.66
C ASN A 177 0.19 -5.35 4.90
N ALA A 178 0.60 -5.23 6.17
CA ALA A 178 1.96 -4.82 6.52
C ALA A 178 3.03 -5.80 6.01
N CYS A 179 2.74 -7.09 5.85
CA CYS A 179 3.69 -8.06 5.31
C CYS A 179 3.89 -7.93 3.79
N ILE A 180 2.84 -7.55 3.06
CA ILE A 180 2.83 -7.53 1.59
C ILE A 180 3.62 -6.32 1.04
N THR A 181 3.47 -5.14 1.64
CA THR A 181 4.11 -3.87 1.21
C THR A 181 5.64 -3.94 1.06
N PRO A 182 6.43 -4.41 2.07
CA PRO A 182 7.89 -4.52 1.94
C PRO A 182 8.34 -5.57 0.93
N ALA A 183 7.55 -6.63 0.74
CA ALA A 183 7.89 -7.63 -0.25
C ALA A 183 7.80 -7.02 -1.66
N VAL A 184 6.76 -6.24 -1.94
CA VAL A 184 6.60 -5.55 -3.23
C VAL A 184 7.73 -4.53 -3.45
N THR A 185 8.03 -3.69 -2.46
CA THR A 185 9.09 -2.67 -2.58
C THR A 185 10.49 -3.29 -2.70
N SER A 186 10.84 -4.28 -1.87
CA SER A 186 12.14 -4.96 -1.95
C SER A 186 12.37 -5.66 -3.28
N TRP A 187 11.33 -6.27 -3.87
CA TRP A 187 11.42 -6.90 -5.18
C TRP A 187 11.50 -5.87 -6.32
N LEU A 188 10.71 -4.80 -6.28
CA LEU A 188 10.82 -3.70 -7.25
C LEU A 188 12.23 -3.11 -7.27
N SER A 189 12.81 -2.85 -6.09
CA SER A 189 14.19 -2.38 -5.97
C SER A 189 15.20 -3.38 -6.56
N ARG A 190 15.02 -4.69 -6.35
CA ARG A 190 15.90 -5.73 -6.90
C ARG A 190 15.88 -5.77 -8.42
N ILE A 191 14.71 -5.69 -9.04
CA ILE A 191 14.60 -5.74 -10.49
C ILE A 191 15.04 -4.40 -11.12
N ALA A 192 14.84 -3.27 -10.43
CA ALA A 192 15.39 -1.97 -10.81
C ALA A 192 16.93 -1.96 -10.78
N ALA A 193 17.56 -2.53 -9.75
CA ALA A 193 19.01 -2.68 -9.66
C ALA A 193 19.56 -3.60 -10.76
N ALA A 194 18.89 -4.72 -11.05
CA ALA A 194 19.28 -5.63 -12.13
C ALA A 194 19.25 -4.95 -13.52
N ASN A 195 18.36 -3.99 -13.74
CA ASN A 195 18.28 -3.24 -15.01
C ASN A 195 19.23 -2.04 -15.09
N GLN A 196 19.66 -1.46 -13.97
CA GLN A 196 20.79 -0.52 -13.95
C GLN A 196 22.10 -1.23 -14.28
N CYS A 197 22.30 -2.48 -13.83
CA CYS A 197 23.42 -3.33 -14.26
C CYS A 197 23.43 -3.60 -15.78
N GLY A 198 22.28 -3.62 -16.45
CA GLY A 198 22.17 -3.84 -17.89
C GLY A 198 22.40 -2.60 -18.77
N THR A 199 22.50 -1.40 -18.18
CA THR A 199 22.65 -0.12 -18.91
C THR A 199 24.01 0.56 -18.71
N GLY A 200 25.03 -0.20 -18.27
CA GLY A 200 26.43 0.22 -18.34
C GLY A 200 26.96 0.93 -17.10
N THR A 201 26.50 0.58 -15.90
CA THR A 201 27.08 1.10 -14.65
C THR A 201 27.66 -0.05 -13.83
N GLY A 202 28.83 -0.54 -14.27
CA GLY A 202 29.60 -1.58 -13.59
C GLY A 202 30.36 -1.12 -12.34
N SER A 203 30.12 0.09 -11.82
CA SER A 203 30.96 0.68 -10.76
C SER A 203 30.29 0.90 -9.41
N GLN A 204 28.97 0.72 -9.26
CA GLN A 204 28.30 0.94 -7.96
C GLN A 204 28.24 -0.30 -7.06
N SER A 205 28.51 -1.49 -7.59
CA SER A 205 28.50 -2.74 -6.83
C SER A 205 29.77 -2.95 -5.99
N GLU A 206 30.91 -2.37 -6.37
CA GLU A 206 32.17 -2.56 -5.63
C GLU A 206 32.12 -1.90 -4.23
N PHE A 207 31.39 -0.79 -4.08
CA PHE A 207 31.27 -0.11 -2.79
C PHE A 207 30.35 -0.82 -1.78
N PHE A 208 29.39 -1.63 -2.23
CA PHE A 208 28.46 -2.33 -1.32
C PHE A 208 28.98 -3.71 -0.86
N PHE A 209 29.95 -4.30 -1.58
CA PHE A 209 30.58 -5.57 -1.20
C PHE A 209 31.94 -5.42 -0.52
N ALA A 210 32.63 -4.27 -0.62
CA ALA A 210 33.92 -4.04 0.04
C ALA A 210 33.85 -3.67 1.53
N GLY A 211 32.66 -3.46 2.10
CA GLY A 211 32.48 -3.04 3.50
C GLY A 211 32.21 -4.18 4.50
N LYS A 212 32.43 -5.44 4.11
CA LYS A 212 32.18 -6.61 4.99
C LYS A 212 33.28 -7.66 4.88
N SER A 213 34.50 -7.22 5.16
CA SER A 213 35.60 -8.08 5.58
C SER A 213 36.30 -7.32 6.70
N ASP A 214 35.83 -7.57 7.93
CA ASP A 214 36.60 -7.76 9.16
C ASP A 214 35.61 -8.08 10.31
#